data_AF-A0A2N2PIJ4-F1
#
_entry.id   AF-A0A2N2PIJ4-F1
#
_cell.length_a   1.000
_cell.length_b   1.000
_cell.length_c   1.000
_cell.angle_alpha   90.00
_cell.angle_beta   90.00
_cell.angle_gamma   90.00
#
_symmetry.space_group_name_H-M   'P 1'
#
loop_
_entity.id
_entity.type
_entity.pdbx_description
1 polymer ?
#
loop_
_entity_poly.entity_id
_entity_poly.type
_entity_poly.pdbx_seq_one_letter_code
_entity_poly.pdbx_strand_id
1 'polypeptide(L)'
;MWRKVKNMNAIINRHYHKLVISNLLILFLIVTFGMLLRNGSQNACPDWPTCYGNFHYPDTPIGQLHFWHRVLSAATYGLSLIIFLSAWKSRSYSRNIKWVAFLTFFILTLQVVFGWYVRESGALIRGIHYLLAILALISTSLQYGLIKFSEKKSVNQYSLKPVILFLSSLLMVVMGILVSAFDADSFCSGFPICNPIFPENPLGYLVVLHRLSVLLVFISLIGLTRQAWERAREDLFILLPTTVAFIIFIGQIFIGANQVLSPMRIEMFSLHAVLTAAYFIALGLALVGWRYGEISKIRAQKNLFNDSKRRKDLLQLNKPIIVALLLVTTYAGMIVAGKSMPGLELTIWTMIAGALAAGGSSAVNQFIDRRIDLSMQRTAQRPLPSGRMQPAEALTLGISEIIISFFIYVFFVNLLAAVLAMVGMFYYVVIYSLWLKHATVQNIVIGGGAGAIPPLVGWAAVTGSLNVPALFLFALIFLWTPPHFWALAIVRKNDYARASVPMLPVIKGEKYTRIQIFLYTIQLVILTLVMPLFGLGGSLYFVLALILGGWILHSAWMVLKREGNKVAFKMYRYSSMYLVFIFLALVVDVLI
;
A
#
# COMPACT_ATOMS: atom_id res chain seq x y z
N MET A 1 -40.61 -5.64 -17.75
CA MET A 1 -39.72 -6.83 -17.79
C MET A 1 -38.25 -6.47 -18.05
N TRP A 2 -37.92 -5.72 -19.10
CA TRP A 2 -36.53 -5.34 -19.48
C TRP A 2 -35.70 -4.60 -18.41
N ARG A 3 -36.28 -3.65 -17.67
CA ARG A 3 -35.59 -2.98 -16.54
C ARG A 3 -35.23 -3.94 -15.38
N LYS A 4 -36.09 -4.93 -15.10
CA LYS A 4 -35.84 -5.96 -14.07
C LYS A 4 -34.69 -6.88 -14.48
N VAL A 5 -34.64 -7.33 -15.74
CA VAL A 5 -33.56 -8.16 -16.27
C VAL A 5 -32.21 -7.42 -16.29
N LYS A 6 -32.19 -6.14 -16.69
CA LYS A 6 -30.97 -5.31 -16.68
C LYS A 6 -30.44 -5.09 -15.26
N ASN A 7 -31.31 -4.87 -14.29
CA ASN A 7 -30.91 -4.76 -12.87
C ASN A 7 -30.37 -6.10 -12.33
N MET A 8 -30.98 -7.23 -12.70
CA MET A 8 -30.54 -8.56 -12.26
C MET A 8 -29.16 -8.93 -12.82
N ASN A 9 -28.91 -8.67 -14.11
CA ASN A 9 -27.58 -8.87 -14.71
C ASN A 9 -26.50 -7.97 -14.08
N ALA A 10 -26.84 -6.72 -13.75
CA ALA A 10 -25.93 -5.81 -13.05
C ALA A 10 -25.58 -6.31 -11.63
N ILE A 11 -26.54 -6.91 -10.92
CA ILE A 11 -26.32 -7.50 -9.60
C ILE A 11 -25.43 -8.74 -9.71
N ILE A 12 -25.69 -9.64 -10.67
CA ILE A 12 -24.88 -10.85 -10.90
C ILE A 12 -23.42 -10.47 -11.23
N ASN A 13 -23.21 -9.49 -12.11
CA ASN A 13 -21.87 -8.99 -12.44
C ASN A 13 -21.14 -8.39 -11.24
N ARG A 14 -21.83 -7.68 -10.34
CA ARG A 14 -21.20 -7.15 -9.12
C ARG A 14 -20.73 -8.25 -8.18
N HIS A 15 -21.52 -9.32 -8.00
CA HIS A 15 -21.13 -10.45 -7.16
C HIS A 15 -19.94 -11.19 -7.76
N TYR A 16 -20.00 -11.47 -9.06
CA TYR A 16 -18.91 -12.12 -9.79
C TYR A 16 -17.60 -11.31 -9.73
N HIS A 17 -17.67 -9.98 -9.92
CA HIS A 17 -16.53 -9.09 -9.73
C HIS A 17 -15.91 -9.20 -8.33
N LYS A 18 -16.74 -9.18 -7.28
CA LYS A 18 -16.26 -9.31 -5.89
C LYS A 18 -15.57 -10.64 -5.65
N LEU A 19 -16.10 -11.74 -6.20
CA LEU A 19 -15.48 -13.06 -6.08
C LEU A 19 -14.10 -13.07 -6.74
N VAL A 20 -13.96 -12.57 -7.96
CA VAL A 20 -12.67 -12.53 -8.68
C VAL A 20 -11.65 -11.64 -7.95
N ILE A 21 -12.07 -10.46 -7.47
CA ILE A 21 -11.17 -9.59 -6.67
C ILE A 21 -10.74 -10.28 -5.38
N SER A 22 -11.67 -10.91 -4.66
CA SER A 22 -11.36 -11.63 -3.41
C SER A 22 -10.39 -12.76 -3.67
N ASN A 23 -10.60 -13.53 -4.73
CA ASN A 23 -9.72 -14.61 -5.12
C ASN A 23 -8.31 -14.10 -5.49
N LEU A 24 -8.21 -12.98 -6.21
CA LEU A 24 -6.93 -12.36 -6.56
C LEU A 24 -6.16 -11.90 -5.32
N LEU A 25 -6.84 -11.28 -4.35
CA LEU A 25 -6.24 -10.82 -3.10
C LEU A 25 -5.74 -11.98 -2.25
N ILE A 26 -6.57 -13.02 -2.07
CA ILE A 26 -6.19 -14.21 -1.31
C ILE A 26 -5.04 -14.95 -2.01
N LEU A 27 -5.08 -15.08 -3.34
CA LEU A 27 -4.00 -15.70 -4.11
C LEU A 27 -2.67 -14.94 -3.96
N PHE A 28 -2.70 -13.61 -3.97
CA PHE A 28 -1.50 -12.80 -3.70
C PHE A 28 -0.96 -13.05 -2.28
N LEU A 29 -1.84 -13.08 -1.27
CA LEU A 29 -1.45 -13.38 0.12
C LEU A 29 -0.84 -14.79 0.27
N ILE A 30 -1.41 -15.80 -0.38
CA ILE A 30 -0.85 -17.17 -0.40
C ILE A 30 0.56 -17.15 -0.96
N VAL A 31 0.79 -16.48 -2.09
CA VAL A 31 2.14 -16.38 -2.69
C VAL A 31 3.09 -15.69 -1.72
N THR A 32 2.67 -14.62 -1.04
CA THR A 32 3.47 -13.96 -0.01
C THR A 32 3.83 -14.91 1.13
N PHE A 33 2.86 -15.63 1.67
CA PHE A 33 3.09 -16.58 2.78
C PHE A 33 4.00 -17.73 2.34
N GLY A 34 3.80 -18.26 1.14
CA GLY A 34 4.64 -19.31 0.57
C GLY A 34 6.11 -18.88 0.43
N MET A 35 6.37 -17.62 0.05
CA MET A 35 7.74 -17.09 -0.04
C MET A 35 8.39 -16.86 1.33
N LEU A 36 7.60 -16.61 2.38
CA LEU A 36 8.12 -16.51 3.76
C LEU A 36 8.44 -17.90 4.34
N LEU A 37 7.73 -18.95 3.90
CA LEU A 37 7.91 -20.33 4.37
C LEU A 37 9.13 -21.04 3.76
N ARG A 38 9.77 -20.49 2.72
CA ARG A 38 10.88 -21.14 1.98
C ARG A 38 12.14 -21.42 2.84
N ASN A 39 12.32 -20.75 3.97
CA ASN A 39 13.54 -20.81 4.80
C ASN A 39 13.55 -21.95 5.83
N GLY A 40 13.46 -23.21 5.37
CA GLY A 40 13.70 -24.38 6.25
C GLY A 40 12.55 -24.76 7.21
N SER A 41 11.35 -24.23 6.98
CA SER A 41 10.19 -24.43 7.86
C SER A 41 9.41 -25.73 7.64
N GLN A 42 9.84 -26.60 6.74
CA GLN A 42 9.04 -27.76 6.29
C GLN A 42 8.73 -28.73 7.44
N ASN A 43 9.63 -28.83 8.41
CA ASN A 43 9.45 -29.67 9.60
C ASN A 43 8.42 -29.10 10.59
N ALA A 44 8.05 -27.83 10.49
CA ALA A 44 7.06 -27.25 11.40
C ALA A 44 5.64 -27.80 11.15
N CYS A 45 5.38 -28.30 9.93
CA CYS A 45 4.12 -28.95 9.58
C CYS A 45 4.35 -29.93 8.41
N PRO A 46 4.75 -31.18 8.70
CA PRO A 46 5.26 -32.11 7.69
C PRO A 46 4.16 -32.72 6.81
N ASP A 47 2.95 -32.94 7.34
CA ASP A 47 1.88 -33.62 6.58
C ASP A 47 1.13 -32.66 5.65
N TRP A 48 0.32 -33.18 4.72
CA TRP A 48 -0.64 -32.40 3.92
C TRP A 48 -1.88 -33.26 3.69
N PRO A 49 -3.11 -32.77 3.95
CA PRO A 49 -3.49 -31.38 4.27
C PRO A 49 -3.35 -30.97 5.75
N THR A 50 -3.05 -31.90 6.66
CA THR A 50 -2.98 -31.70 8.12
C THR A 50 -1.58 -31.34 8.62
N CYS A 51 -1.45 -30.85 9.87
CA CYS A 51 -0.16 -30.74 10.56
C CYS A 51 -0.09 -31.81 11.64
N TYR A 52 0.90 -32.72 11.57
CA TYR A 52 1.04 -33.83 12.52
C TYR A 52 -0.24 -34.67 12.64
N GLY A 53 -0.80 -35.05 11.48
CA GLY A 53 -2.04 -35.82 11.38
C GLY A 53 -3.32 -35.07 11.79
N ASN A 54 -3.25 -33.84 12.29
CA ASN A 54 -4.39 -33.11 12.84
C ASN A 54 -4.62 -31.74 12.17
N PHE A 55 -5.85 -31.22 12.25
CA PHE A 55 -6.21 -29.86 11.82
C PHE A 55 -6.09 -28.82 12.95
N HIS A 56 -5.37 -29.16 14.03
CA HIS A 56 -5.20 -28.26 15.17
C HIS A 56 -4.37 -27.02 14.78
N TYR A 57 -4.68 -25.89 15.42
CA TYR A 57 -3.93 -24.65 15.23
C TYR A 57 -2.56 -24.78 15.92
N PRO A 58 -1.42 -24.69 15.21
CA PRO A 58 -0.12 -24.93 15.83
C PRO A 58 0.28 -23.83 16.84
N ASP A 59 1.02 -24.21 17.88
CA ASP A 59 1.51 -23.24 18.89
C ASP A 59 2.71 -22.42 18.41
N THR A 60 3.48 -22.94 17.45
CA THR A 60 4.67 -22.25 16.94
C THR A 60 4.31 -21.24 15.84
N PRO A 61 4.88 -20.03 15.83
CA PRO A 61 4.59 -19.02 14.80
C PRO A 61 4.78 -19.52 13.36
N ILE A 62 5.78 -20.38 13.14
CA ILE A 62 6.07 -20.99 11.84
C ILE A 62 4.99 -22.01 11.46
N GLY A 63 4.55 -22.85 12.41
CA GLY A 63 3.44 -23.77 12.21
C GLY A 63 2.12 -23.01 11.91
N GLN A 64 1.89 -21.88 12.59
CA GLN A 64 0.74 -21.01 12.34
C GLN A 64 0.77 -20.43 10.92
N LEU A 65 1.94 -20.03 10.43
CA LEU A 65 2.11 -19.52 9.07
C LEU A 65 1.80 -20.62 8.03
N HIS A 66 2.27 -21.84 8.26
CA HIS A 66 1.89 -23.01 7.44
C HIS A 66 0.39 -23.23 7.45
N PHE A 67 -0.23 -23.29 8.64
CA PHE A 67 -1.68 -23.48 8.80
C PHE A 67 -2.47 -22.45 8.01
N TRP A 68 -2.17 -21.16 8.17
CA TRP A 68 -2.83 -20.08 7.44
C TRP A 68 -2.61 -20.18 5.93
N HIS A 69 -1.40 -20.53 5.47
CA HIS A 69 -1.15 -20.78 4.06
C HIS A 69 -2.12 -21.86 3.51
N ARG A 70 -2.36 -22.96 4.24
CA ARG A 70 -3.30 -24.04 3.85
C ARG A 70 -4.74 -23.56 3.77
N VAL A 71 -5.18 -22.85 4.81
CA VAL A 71 -6.54 -22.30 4.89
C VAL A 71 -6.79 -21.37 3.71
N LEU A 72 -5.84 -20.49 3.40
CA LEU A 72 -5.94 -19.61 2.26
C LEU A 72 -5.93 -20.41 0.94
N SER A 73 -5.06 -21.42 0.79
CA SER A 73 -5.05 -22.29 -0.40
C SER A 73 -6.40 -22.97 -0.64
N ALA A 74 -7.02 -23.53 0.41
CA ALA A 74 -8.35 -24.14 0.31
C ALA A 74 -9.42 -23.10 -0.07
N ALA A 75 -9.36 -21.90 0.53
CA ALA A 75 -10.27 -20.81 0.22
C ALA A 75 -10.15 -20.35 -1.25
N THR A 76 -8.93 -20.16 -1.76
CA THR A 76 -8.69 -19.79 -3.17
C THR A 76 -9.14 -20.89 -4.13
N TYR A 77 -8.90 -22.16 -3.81
CA TYR A 77 -9.38 -23.27 -4.64
C TYR A 77 -10.92 -23.29 -4.71
N GLY A 78 -11.60 -23.19 -3.57
CA GLY A 78 -13.06 -23.14 -3.49
C GLY A 78 -13.65 -21.93 -4.21
N LEU A 79 -13.07 -20.74 -4.02
CA LEU A 79 -13.50 -19.52 -4.73
C LEU A 79 -13.30 -19.65 -6.24
N SER A 80 -12.18 -20.22 -6.69
CA SER A 80 -11.92 -20.44 -8.12
C SER A 80 -12.94 -21.40 -8.74
N LEU A 81 -13.31 -22.47 -8.03
CA LEU A 81 -14.37 -23.39 -8.47
C LEU A 81 -15.72 -22.67 -8.60
N ILE A 82 -16.11 -21.87 -7.60
CA ILE A 82 -17.35 -21.08 -7.63
C ILE A 82 -17.33 -20.11 -8.82
N ILE A 83 -16.22 -19.43 -9.04
CA ILE A 83 -16.02 -18.50 -10.16
C ILE A 83 -16.14 -19.24 -11.50
N PHE A 84 -15.50 -20.40 -11.65
CA PHE A 84 -15.60 -21.21 -12.86
C PHE A 84 -17.04 -21.66 -13.14
N LEU A 85 -17.69 -22.28 -12.17
CA LEU A 85 -19.07 -22.77 -12.31
C LEU A 85 -20.06 -21.63 -12.60
N SER A 86 -19.89 -20.48 -11.93
CA SER A 86 -20.71 -19.28 -12.17
C SER A 86 -20.51 -18.73 -13.58
N ALA A 87 -19.26 -18.72 -14.07
CA ALA A 87 -18.95 -18.31 -15.44
C ALA A 87 -19.62 -19.24 -16.47
N TRP A 88 -19.50 -20.54 -16.24
CA TRP A 88 -19.94 -21.57 -17.18
C TRP A 88 -21.47 -21.62 -17.32
N LYS A 89 -22.18 -21.56 -16.18
CA LYS A 89 -23.65 -21.56 -16.10
C LYS A 89 -24.26 -20.28 -16.68
N SER A 90 -23.58 -19.15 -16.59
CA SER A 90 -24.10 -17.88 -17.11
C SER A 90 -24.08 -17.85 -18.64
N ARG A 91 -25.24 -17.54 -19.25
CA ARG A 91 -25.35 -17.27 -20.69
C ARG A 91 -24.89 -15.86 -21.07
N SER A 92 -24.72 -14.96 -20.10
CA SER A 92 -24.39 -13.56 -20.33
C SER A 92 -22.89 -13.29 -20.50
N TYR A 93 -22.01 -14.22 -20.08
CA TYR A 93 -20.56 -14.04 -20.17
C TYR A 93 -20.00 -14.50 -21.51
N SER A 94 -19.04 -13.73 -22.02
CA SER A 94 -18.33 -14.05 -23.25
C SER A 94 -17.51 -15.35 -23.14
N ARG A 95 -17.23 -15.96 -24.29
CA ARG A 95 -16.39 -17.16 -24.38
C ARG A 95 -15.03 -16.97 -23.68
N ASN A 96 -14.42 -15.79 -23.81
CA ASN A 96 -13.12 -15.49 -23.20
C ASN A 96 -13.19 -15.54 -21.67
N ILE A 97 -14.23 -14.98 -21.04
CA ILE A 97 -14.39 -15.04 -19.58
C ILE A 97 -14.49 -16.50 -19.10
N LYS A 98 -15.25 -17.33 -19.83
CA LYS A 98 -15.43 -18.75 -19.48
C LYS A 98 -14.12 -19.54 -19.55
N TRP A 99 -13.36 -19.37 -20.64
CA TRP A 99 -12.08 -20.07 -20.81
C TRP A 99 -11.01 -19.61 -19.82
N VAL A 100 -10.94 -18.31 -19.52
CA VAL A 100 -10.00 -17.81 -18.51
C VAL A 100 -10.38 -18.32 -17.10
N ALA A 101 -11.68 -18.39 -16.77
CA ALA A 101 -12.14 -18.97 -15.51
C ALA A 101 -11.77 -20.46 -15.39
N PHE A 102 -11.98 -21.24 -16.46
CA PHE A 102 -11.57 -22.64 -16.52
C PHE A 102 -10.06 -22.81 -16.37
N LEU A 103 -9.27 -22.03 -17.13
CA LEU A 103 -7.81 -22.07 -17.07
C LEU A 103 -7.29 -21.76 -15.67
N THR A 104 -7.85 -20.75 -15.00
CA THR A 104 -7.48 -20.40 -13.62
C THR A 104 -7.72 -21.56 -12.67
N PHE A 105 -8.91 -22.19 -12.73
CA PHE A 105 -9.26 -23.34 -11.91
C PHE A 105 -8.37 -24.56 -12.20
N PHE A 106 -8.08 -24.81 -13.48
CA PHE A 106 -7.21 -25.90 -13.90
C PHE A 106 -5.77 -25.72 -13.37
N ILE A 107 -5.19 -24.52 -13.52
CA ILE A 107 -3.86 -24.20 -12.98
C ILE A 107 -3.84 -24.38 -11.45
N LEU A 108 -4.87 -23.93 -10.75
CA LEU A 108 -4.96 -24.10 -9.29
C LEU A 108 -5.12 -25.57 -8.88
N THR A 109 -5.75 -26.40 -9.72
CA THR A 109 -5.81 -27.86 -9.49
C THR A 109 -4.42 -28.47 -9.62
N LEU A 110 -3.67 -28.12 -10.67
CA LEU A 110 -2.27 -28.52 -10.80
C LEU A 110 -1.44 -28.02 -9.61
N GLN A 111 -1.69 -26.81 -9.12
CA GLN A 111 -0.98 -26.28 -7.96
C GLN A 111 -1.14 -27.12 -6.70
N VAL A 112 -2.35 -27.60 -6.42
CA VAL A 112 -2.60 -28.45 -5.25
C VAL A 112 -1.84 -29.78 -5.38
N VAL A 113 -1.83 -30.37 -6.59
CA VAL A 113 -1.11 -31.63 -6.87
C VAL A 113 0.40 -31.44 -6.72
N PHE A 114 0.96 -30.41 -7.35
CA PHE A 114 2.39 -30.10 -7.24
C PHE A 114 2.79 -29.65 -5.83
N GLY A 115 1.91 -28.96 -5.11
CA GLY A 115 2.17 -28.51 -3.73
C GLY A 115 2.46 -29.67 -2.77
N TRP A 116 1.80 -30.82 -2.94
CA TRP A 116 2.13 -32.04 -2.20
C TRP A 116 3.54 -32.55 -2.55
N TYR A 117 3.88 -32.55 -3.85
CA TYR A 117 5.16 -33.08 -4.34
C TYR A 117 6.36 -32.18 -4.00
N VAL A 118 6.16 -30.87 -3.84
CA VAL A 118 7.20 -29.88 -3.52
C VAL A 118 7.98 -30.20 -2.25
N ARG A 119 7.35 -30.85 -1.26
CA ARG A 119 7.96 -31.18 0.03
C ARG A 119 9.22 -32.05 -0.11
N GLU A 120 9.21 -33.00 -1.03
CA GLU A 120 10.27 -34.00 -1.20
C GLU A 120 11.17 -33.69 -2.41
N SER A 121 11.04 -32.49 -2.98
CA SER A 121 11.54 -32.16 -4.31
C SER A 121 12.62 -31.08 -4.33
N GLY A 122 13.46 -31.10 -5.38
CA GLY A 122 14.54 -30.14 -5.60
C GLY A 122 14.10 -28.71 -5.96
N ALA A 123 15.07 -27.79 -6.08
CA ALA A 123 14.83 -26.36 -6.33
C ALA A 123 14.03 -26.08 -7.61
N LEU A 124 14.20 -26.89 -8.65
CA LEU A 124 13.47 -26.76 -9.91
C LEU A 124 11.95 -26.93 -9.74
N ILE A 125 11.52 -27.91 -8.95
CA ILE A 125 10.09 -28.18 -8.72
C ILE A 125 9.46 -27.06 -7.88
N ARG A 126 10.20 -26.51 -6.91
CA ARG A 126 9.78 -25.27 -6.21
C ARG A 126 9.62 -24.10 -7.18
N GLY A 127 10.54 -23.97 -8.14
CA GLY A 127 10.47 -23.00 -9.22
C GLY A 127 9.22 -23.16 -10.09
N ILE A 128 8.91 -24.38 -10.52
CA ILE A 128 7.71 -24.70 -11.31
C ILE A 128 6.44 -24.40 -10.51
N HIS A 129 6.38 -24.79 -9.24
CA HIS A 129 5.27 -24.46 -8.35
C HIS A 129 5.07 -22.95 -8.23
N TYR A 130 6.15 -22.17 -8.10
CA TYR A 130 6.07 -20.71 -8.11
C TYR A 130 5.59 -20.14 -9.46
N LEU A 131 6.07 -20.68 -10.59
CA LEU A 131 5.64 -20.27 -11.93
C LEU A 131 4.13 -20.50 -12.14
N LEU A 132 3.61 -21.66 -11.72
CA LEU A 132 2.17 -21.94 -11.76
C LEU A 132 1.38 -20.91 -10.92
N ALA A 133 1.95 -20.38 -9.85
CA ALA A 133 1.27 -19.42 -8.98
C ALA A 133 1.19 -18.05 -9.65
N ILE A 134 2.28 -17.65 -10.32
CA ILE A 134 2.32 -16.49 -11.20
C ILE A 134 1.27 -16.61 -12.31
N LEU A 135 1.17 -17.78 -12.96
CA LEU A 135 0.18 -18.01 -14.02
C LEU A 135 -1.27 -17.97 -13.49
N ALA A 136 -1.52 -18.46 -12.27
CA ALA A 136 -2.82 -18.34 -11.61
C ALA A 136 -3.17 -16.87 -11.29
N LEU A 137 -2.19 -16.08 -10.85
CA LEU A 137 -2.35 -14.64 -10.60
C LEU A 137 -2.66 -13.87 -11.88
N ILE A 138 -1.89 -14.15 -12.94
CA ILE A 138 -2.10 -13.56 -14.26
C ILE A 138 -3.51 -13.88 -14.75
N SER A 139 -3.90 -15.16 -14.79
CA SER A 139 -5.21 -15.58 -15.31
C SER A 139 -6.37 -14.94 -14.51
N THR A 140 -6.27 -14.87 -13.18
CA THR A 140 -7.25 -14.18 -12.35
C THR A 140 -7.29 -12.67 -12.62
N SER A 141 -6.14 -12.01 -12.83
CA SER A 141 -6.07 -10.57 -13.16
C SER A 141 -6.66 -10.26 -14.54
N LEU A 142 -6.41 -11.11 -15.54
CA LEU A 142 -7.00 -11.01 -16.87
C LEU A 142 -8.52 -11.17 -16.80
N GLN A 143 -8.99 -12.13 -16.00
CA GLN A 143 -10.41 -12.34 -15.77
C GLN A 143 -11.08 -11.09 -15.21
N TYR A 144 -10.49 -10.47 -14.18
CA TYR A 144 -10.99 -9.22 -13.61
C TYR A 144 -11.09 -8.11 -14.68
N GLY A 145 -10.04 -7.92 -15.47
CA GLY A 145 -10.05 -6.95 -16.56
C GLY A 145 -11.15 -7.25 -17.60
N LEU A 146 -11.27 -8.50 -18.04
CA LEU A 146 -12.26 -8.87 -19.07
C LEU A 146 -13.69 -8.60 -18.64
N ILE A 147 -14.05 -8.85 -17.37
CA ILE A 147 -15.39 -8.55 -16.87
C ILE A 147 -15.62 -7.03 -16.86
N LYS A 148 -14.61 -6.24 -16.47
CA LYS A 148 -14.69 -4.79 -16.44
C LYS A 148 -14.99 -4.18 -17.82
N PHE A 149 -14.34 -4.72 -18.85
CA PHE A 149 -14.54 -4.26 -20.23
C PHE A 149 -15.70 -4.94 -20.95
N SER A 150 -16.26 -6.03 -20.41
CA SER A 150 -17.45 -6.70 -20.96
C SER A 150 -18.69 -5.79 -20.99
N GLU A 151 -18.73 -4.73 -20.18
CA GLU A 151 -19.84 -3.78 -20.11
C GLU A 151 -19.66 -2.58 -21.06
N LYS A 152 -18.46 -2.37 -21.64
CA LYS A 152 -18.18 -1.27 -22.57
C LYS A 152 -18.29 -1.73 -24.03
N LYS A 153 -18.75 -0.84 -24.93
CA LYS A 153 -18.59 -1.05 -26.37
C LYS A 153 -17.09 -1.05 -26.68
N SER A 154 -16.56 -2.23 -27.04
CA SER A 154 -15.15 -2.43 -27.37
C SER A 154 -14.74 -1.53 -28.54
N VAL A 155 -13.87 -0.56 -28.29
CA VAL A 155 -13.06 0.06 -29.34
C VAL A 155 -11.85 -0.85 -29.51
N ASN A 156 -11.91 -1.73 -30.52
CA ASN A 156 -10.89 -2.77 -30.69
C ASN A 156 -9.62 -2.15 -31.28
N GLN A 157 -8.74 -1.60 -30.44
CA GLN A 157 -7.40 -1.14 -30.83
C GLN A 157 -6.39 -2.20 -30.41
N TYR A 158 -5.86 -2.94 -31.39
CA TYR A 158 -4.85 -3.95 -31.11
C TYR A 158 -3.46 -3.30 -31.10
N SER A 159 -2.73 -3.46 -29.99
CA SER A 159 -1.30 -3.18 -29.92
C SER A 159 -0.57 -4.47 -29.57
N LEU A 160 0.46 -4.80 -30.35
CA LEU A 160 1.29 -5.98 -30.09
C LEU A 160 2.30 -5.73 -28.94
N LYS A 161 2.61 -4.47 -28.63
CA LYS A 161 3.66 -4.11 -27.65
C LYS A 161 3.41 -4.67 -26.24
N PRO A 162 2.21 -4.54 -25.64
CA PRO A 162 1.93 -5.11 -24.32
C PRO A 162 1.99 -6.64 -24.32
N VAL A 163 1.62 -7.30 -25.43
CA VAL A 163 1.70 -8.75 -25.58
C VAL A 163 3.16 -9.21 -25.60
N ILE A 164 4.01 -8.55 -26.41
CA ILE A 164 5.45 -8.83 -26.47
C ILE A 164 6.11 -8.61 -25.09
N LEU A 165 5.79 -7.50 -24.42
CA LEU A 165 6.28 -7.21 -23.08
C LEU A 165 5.87 -8.29 -22.06
N PHE A 166 4.63 -8.75 -22.13
CA PHE A 166 4.12 -9.81 -21.27
C PHE A 166 4.85 -11.15 -21.50
N LEU A 167 4.99 -11.58 -22.75
CA LEU A 167 5.66 -12.84 -23.10
C LEU A 167 7.17 -12.81 -22.77
N SER A 168 7.84 -11.69 -23.07
CA SER A 168 9.26 -11.50 -22.70
C SER A 168 9.47 -11.46 -21.19
N SER A 169 8.54 -10.87 -20.43
CA SER A 169 8.57 -10.90 -18.96
C SER A 169 8.40 -12.32 -18.41
N LEU A 170 7.52 -13.13 -19.00
CA LEU A 170 7.34 -14.53 -18.59
C LEU A 170 8.62 -15.35 -18.82
N LEU A 171 9.24 -15.17 -19.99
CA LEU A 171 10.52 -15.81 -20.31
C LEU A 171 11.64 -15.36 -19.34
N MET A 172 11.71 -14.07 -19.02
CA MET A 172 12.67 -13.52 -18.05
C MET A 172 12.53 -14.20 -16.67
N VAL A 173 11.30 -14.46 -16.21
CA VAL A 173 11.06 -15.15 -14.93
C VAL A 173 11.39 -16.63 -15.00
N VAL A 174 11.11 -17.30 -16.11
CA VAL A 174 11.58 -18.68 -16.32
C VAL A 174 13.10 -18.74 -16.24
N MET A 175 13.81 -17.81 -16.89
CA MET A 175 15.27 -17.71 -16.77
C MET A 175 15.72 -17.47 -15.32
N GLY A 176 15.07 -16.56 -14.58
CA GLY A 176 15.40 -16.30 -13.17
C GLY A 176 15.15 -17.51 -12.26
N ILE A 177 14.11 -18.29 -12.53
CA ILE A 177 13.86 -19.56 -11.83
C ILE A 177 14.99 -20.55 -12.11
N LEU A 178 15.44 -20.68 -13.36
CA LEU A 178 16.56 -21.56 -13.71
C LEU A 178 17.86 -21.09 -13.05
N VAL A 179 18.13 -19.78 -13.02
CA VAL A 179 19.29 -19.22 -12.29
C VAL A 179 19.28 -19.68 -10.83
N SER A 180 18.15 -19.50 -10.13
CA SER A 180 18.02 -19.91 -8.71
C SER A 180 17.97 -21.43 -8.53
N ALA A 181 17.55 -22.21 -9.52
CA ALA A 181 17.41 -23.66 -9.39
C ALA A 181 18.74 -24.40 -9.57
N PHE A 182 19.67 -23.80 -10.32
CA PHE A 182 21.00 -24.35 -10.61
C PHE A 182 22.13 -23.60 -9.87
N ASP A 183 21.79 -22.72 -8.92
CA ASP A 183 22.73 -21.85 -8.19
C ASP A 183 23.71 -21.13 -9.15
N ALA A 184 23.18 -20.70 -10.31
CA ALA A 184 24.00 -20.22 -11.41
C ALA A 184 24.68 -18.87 -11.10
N ASP A 185 24.16 -18.14 -10.11
CA ASP A 185 24.68 -16.86 -9.62
C ASP A 185 26.10 -16.97 -9.06
N SER A 186 26.49 -18.13 -8.51
CA SER A 186 27.85 -18.35 -8.02
C SER A 186 28.91 -18.28 -9.13
N PHE A 187 28.51 -18.44 -10.39
CA PHE A 187 29.39 -18.41 -11.57
C PHE A 187 29.42 -17.04 -12.28
N CYS A 188 28.72 -16.03 -11.75
CA CYS A 188 28.71 -14.66 -12.29
C CYS A 188 28.74 -13.65 -11.13
N SER A 189 29.94 -13.39 -10.61
CA SER A 189 30.14 -12.35 -9.60
C SER A 189 29.99 -10.95 -10.20
N GLY A 190 29.48 -9.97 -9.44
CA GLY A 190 29.38 -8.58 -9.89
C GLY A 190 28.07 -8.19 -10.60
N PHE A 191 27.78 -6.89 -10.61
CA PHE A 191 26.58 -6.27 -11.17
C PHE A 191 26.94 -4.89 -11.76
N PRO A 192 26.38 -4.48 -12.92
CA PRO A 192 25.40 -5.20 -13.74
C PRO A 192 26.02 -6.29 -14.63
N ILE A 193 27.34 -6.28 -14.82
CA ILE A 193 28.06 -7.25 -15.66
C ILE A 193 28.75 -8.28 -14.76
N CYS A 194 28.95 -9.50 -15.26
CA CYS A 194 29.75 -10.50 -14.58
C CYS A 194 31.23 -10.08 -14.48
N ASN A 195 31.94 -10.61 -13.51
CA ASN A 195 33.38 -10.54 -13.36
C ASN A 195 33.94 -11.98 -13.20
N PRO A 196 34.69 -12.50 -14.19
CA PRO A 196 35.01 -11.90 -15.49
C PRO A 196 33.77 -11.70 -16.39
N ILE A 197 33.87 -10.79 -17.37
CA ILE A 197 32.74 -10.42 -18.26
C ILE A 197 32.15 -11.63 -18.99
N PHE A 198 33.02 -12.55 -19.41
CA PHE A 198 32.64 -13.82 -19.99
C PHE A 198 32.84 -14.91 -18.94
N PRO A 199 31.76 -15.49 -18.40
CA PRO A 199 31.86 -16.56 -17.41
C PRO A 199 32.53 -17.79 -18.02
N GLU A 200 33.41 -18.43 -17.26
CA GLU A 200 34.08 -19.66 -17.69
C GLU A 200 33.12 -20.87 -17.67
N ASN A 201 32.16 -20.86 -16.73
CA ASN A 201 31.17 -21.92 -16.61
C ASN A 201 29.93 -21.61 -17.48
N PRO A 202 29.40 -22.59 -18.25
CA PRO A 202 28.17 -22.44 -19.03
C PRO A 202 26.96 -21.90 -18.21
N LEU A 203 26.86 -22.25 -16.93
CA LEU A 203 25.81 -21.75 -16.03
C LEU A 203 25.91 -20.23 -15.83
N GLY A 204 27.10 -19.64 -15.86
CA GLY A 204 27.26 -18.19 -15.80
C GLY A 204 26.58 -17.47 -16.97
N TYR A 205 26.52 -18.09 -18.16
CA TYR A 205 25.80 -17.52 -19.30
C TYR A 205 24.28 -17.49 -19.08
N LEU A 206 23.72 -18.37 -18.24
CA LEU A 206 22.31 -18.30 -17.86
C LEU A 206 22.01 -17.00 -17.09
N VAL A 207 22.92 -16.58 -16.21
CA VAL A 207 22.82 -15.29 -15.49
C VAL A 207 22.93 -14.12 -16.46
N VAL A 208 23.87 -14.17 -17.41
CA VAL A 208 24.02 -13.15 -18.47
C VAL A 208 22.73 -13.02 -19.28
N LEU A 209 22.17 -14.14 -19.75
CA LEU A 209 20.91 -14.16 -20.51
C LEU A 209 19.74 -13.60 -19.71
N HIS A 210 19.62 -13.95 -18.42
CA HIS A 210 18.61 -13.38 -17.54
C HIS A 210 18.77 -11.85 -17.46
N ARG A 211 19.97 -11.31 -17.21
CA ARG A 211 20.22 -9.87 -17.12
C ARG A 211 19.98 -9.12 -18.44
N LEU A 212 20.35 -9.72 -19.58
CA LEU A 212 20.02 -9.18 -20.90
C LEU A 212 18.50 -9.12 -21.13
N SER A 213 17.77 -10.16 -20.72
CA SER A 213 16.31 -10.17 -20.81
C SER A 213 15.67 -9.09 -19.94
N VAL A 214 16.21 -8.83 -18.74
CA VAL A 214 15.80 -7.72 -17.86
C VAL A 214 15.97 -6.38 -18.56
N LEU A 215 17.11 -6.13 -19.23
CA LEU A 215 17.34 -4.89 -19.97
C LEU A 215 16.35 -4.69 -21.12
N LEU A 216 16.06 -5.74 -21.90
CA LEU A 216 15.10 -5.68 -23.00
C LEU A 216 13.66 -5.40 -22.53
N VAL A 217 13.26 -6.05 -21.44
CA VAL A 217 11.96 -5.82 -20.78
C VAL A 217 11.91 -4.38 -20.25
N PHE A 218 12.98 -3.88 -19.63
CA PHE A 218 13.06 -2.52 -19.12
C PHE A 218 12.84 -1.46 -20.22
N ILE A 219 13.55 -1.57 -21.34
CA ILE A 219 13.43 -0.65 -22.48
C ILE A 219 11.99 -0.66 -23.02
N SER A 220 11.41 -1.85 -23.16
CA SER A 220 10.03 -2.02 -23.63
C SER A 220 9.02 -1.35 -22.68
N LEU A 221 9.24 -1.49 -21.37
CA LEU A 221 8.39 -0.94 -20.32
C LEU A 221 8.48 0.60 -20.22
N ILE A 222 9.67 1.18 -20.43
CA ILE A 222 9.84 2.64 -20.59
C ILE A 222 8.98 3.14 -21.74
N GLY A 223 9.07 2.49 -22.90
CA GLY A 223 8.31 2.87 -24.10
C GLY A 223 6.79 2.82 -23.88
N LEU A 224 6.30 1.75 -23.23
CA LEU A 224 4.88 1.57 -22.95
C LEU A 224 4.36 2.57 -21.90
N THR A 225 5.14 2.82 -20.84
CA THR A 225 4.78 3.78 -19.79
C THR A 225 4.72 5.19 -20.34
N ARG A 226 5.71 5.59 -21.16
CA ARG A 226 5.68 6.87 -21.86
C ARG A 226 4.42 7.00 -22.73
N GLN A 227 4.06 5.95 -23.47
CA GLN A 227 2.86 5.95 -24.30
C GLN A 227 1.57 6.08 -23.46
N ALA A 228 1.50 5.42 -22.30
CA ALA A 228 0.37 5.55 -21.39
C ALA A 228 0.19 6.99 -20.91
N TRP A 229 1.27 7.64 -20.47
CA TRP A 229 1.26 9.03 -20.02
C TRP A 229 1.02 10.04 -21.13
N GLU A 230 1.37 9.75 -22.39
CA GLU A 230 1.11 10.66 -23.51
C GLU A 230 -0.30 10.54 -24.10
N ARG A 231 -0.92 9.35 -24.03
CA ARG A 231 -2.14 9.06 -24.81
C ARG A 231 -3.30 8.46 -24.01
N ALA A 232 -3.09 7.94 -22.81
CA ALA A 232 -4.10 7.23 -22.02
C ALA A 232 -4.32 7.82 -20.62
N ARG A 233 -4.13 9.14 -20.47
CA ARG A 233 -4.20 9.84 -19.17
C ARG A 233 -5.56 9.80 -18.48
N GLU A 234 -6.61 9.53 -19.25
CA GLU A 234 -7.99 9.43 -18.76
C GLU A 234 -8.35 7.98 -18.42
N ASP A 235 -7.66 7.01 -19.01
CA ASP A 235 -7.94 5.59 -18.83
C ASP A 235 -7.10 5.01 -17.69
N LEU A 236 -7.76 4.83 -16.54
CA LEU A 236 -7.17 4.26 -15.35
C LEU A 236 -6.62 2.83 -15.57
N PHE A 237 -7.26 2.04 -16.43
CA PHE A 237 -6.86 0.65 -16.68
C PHE A 237 -5.66 0.52 -17.61
N ILE A 238 -5.24 1.61 -18.25
CA ILE A 238 -3.97 1.68 -18.97
C ILE A 238 -2.92 2.36 -18.09
N LEU A 239 -3.21 3.56 -17.59
CA LEU A 239 -2.22 4.42 -16.95
C LEU A 239 -1.66 3.84 -15.65
N LEU A 240 -2.54 3.46 -14.72
CA LEU A 240 -2.14 2.96 -13.41
C LEU A 240 -1.36 1.65 -13.50
N PRO A 241 -1.88 0.56 -14.09
CA PRO A 241 -1.17 -0.72 -14.08
C PRO A 241 0.13 -0.67 -14.89
N THR A 242 0.20 0.09 -15.98
CA THR A 242 1.45 0.26 -16.74
C THR A 242 2.52 0.98 -15.89
N THR A 243 2.14 2.06 -15.20
CA THR A 243 3.07 2.83 -14.35
C THR A 243 3.49 2.04 -13.11
N VAL A 244 2.57 1.32 -12.48
CA VAL A 244 2.87 0.43 -11.35
C VAL A 244 3.83 -0.67 -11.76
N ALA A 245 3.59 -1.34 -12.90
CA ALA A 245 4.52 -2.35 -13.43
C ALA A 245 5.92 -1.76 -13.64
N PHE A 246 6.02 -0.55 -14.21
CA PHE A 246 7.29 0.15 -14.39
C PHE A 246 8.05 0.43 -13.10
N ILE A 247 7.38 0.96 -12.08
CA ILE A 247 8.02 1.30 -10.81
C ILE A 247 8.45 0.05 -10.05
N ILE A 248 7.58 -0.98 -10.01
CA ILE A 248 7.94 -2.27 -9.40
C ILE A 248 9.15 -2.87 -10.11
N PHE A 249 9.20 -2.81 -11.45
CA PHE A 249 10.30 -3.34 -12.22
C PHE A 249 11.64 -2.62 -11.93
N ILE A 250 11.61 -1.29 -11.77
CA ILE A 250 12.80 -0.54 -11.30
C ILE A 250 13.25 -1.07 -9.94
N GLY A 251 12.32 -1.19 -8.99
CA GLY A 251 12.64 -1.75 -7.67
C GLY A 251 13.22 -3.16 -7.74
N GLN A 252 12.72 -4.00 -8.65
CA GLN A 252 13.25 -5.35 -8.88
C GLN A 252 14.70 -5.36 -9.36
N ILE A 253 15.09 -4.41 -10.21
CA ILE A 253 16.49 -4.27 -10.64
C ILE A 253 17.38 -3.97 -9.42
N PHE A 254 16.94 -3.08 -8.52
CA PHE A 254 17.68 -2.79 -7.28
C PHE A 254 17.73 -3.99 -6.32
N ILE A 255 16.64 -4.75 -6.19
CA ILE A 255 16.63 -5.97 -5.36
C ILE A 255 17.59 -7.00 -5.95
N GLY A 256 17.56 -7.23 -7.26
CA GLY A 256 18.48 -8.14 -7.94
C GLY A 256 19.94 -7.71 -7.79
N ALA A 257 20.22 -6.40 -7.89
CA ALA A 257 21.55 -5.86 -7.61
C ALA A 257 21.97 -6.12 -6.15
N ASN A 258 21.06 -5.93 -5.19
CA ASN A 258 21.33 -6.16 -3.78
C ASN A 258 21.59 -7.65 -3.48
N GLN A 259 20.87 -8.57 -4.11
CA GLN A 259 21.11 -10.01 -3.95
C GLN A 259 22.53 -10.41 -4.39
N VAL A 260 23.05 -9.79 -5.46
CA VAL A 260 24.40 -10.03 -5.96
C VAL A 260 25.46 -9.37 -5.06
N LEU A 261 25.23 -8.12 -4.66
CA LEU A 261 26.22 -7.32 -3.89
C LEU A 261 26.17 -7.57 -2.38
N SER A 262 25.09 -8.15 -1.87
CA SER A 262 24.83 -8.36 -0.44
C SER A 262 24.07 -9.68 -0.20
N PRO A 263 24.68 -10.83 -0.51
CA PRO A 263 24.00 -12.14 -0.53
C PRO A 263 23.48 -12.60 0.85
N MET A 264 23.91 -11.99 1.96
CA MET A 264 23.47 -12.36 3.31
C MET A 264 22.06 -11.86 3.69
N ARG A 265 21.38 -11.07 2.86
CA ARG A 265 20.02 -10.55 3.16
C ARG A 265 18.91 -11.46 2.61
N ILE A 266 18.60 -12.53 3.36
CA ILE A 266 17.58 -13.54 2.98
C ILE A 266 16.20 -12.91 2.70
N GLU A 267 15.83 -11.83 3.40
CA GLU A 267 14.56 -11.12 3.19
C GLU A 267 14.39 -10.60 1.74
N MET A 268 15.49 -10.24 1.08
CA MET A 268 15.47 -9.74 -0.30
C MET A 268 15.08 -10.82 -1.30
N PHE A 269 15.33 -12.10 -0.98
CA PHE A 269 14.88 -13.22 -1.81
C PHE A 269 13.35 -13.30 -1.86
N SER A 270 12.71 -13.35 -0.68
CA SER A 270 11.25 -13.41 -0.57
C SER A 270 10.62 -12.14 -1.16
N LEU A 271 11.23 -10.97 -0.92
CA LEU A 271 10.75 -9.71 -1.48
C LEU A 271 10.81 -9.68 -3.01
N HIS A 272 11.90 -10.16 -3.62
CA HIS A 272 12.03 -10.30 -5.08
C HIS A 272 10.89 -11.15 -5.67
N ALA A 273 10.59 -12.29 -5.05
CA ALA A 273 9.52 -13.17 -5.52
C ALA A 273 8.11 -12.55 -5.30
N VAL A 274 7.84 -11.90 -4.17
CA VAL A 274 6.54 -11.27 -3.92
C VAL A 274 6.28 -10.10 -4.88
N LEU A 275 7.30 -9.28 -5.14
CA LEU A 275 7.17 -8.17 -6.08
C LEU A 275 7.04 -8.65 -7.54
N THR A 276 7.58 -9.82 -7.89
CA THR A 276 7.36 -10.42 -9.21
C THR A 276 5.89 -10.78 -9.39
N ALA A 277 5.25 -11.32 -8.35
CA ALA A 277 3.81 -11.55 -8.36
C ALA A 277 3.02 -10.24 -8.52
N ALA A 278 3.37 -9.19 -7.78
CA ALA A 278 2.72 -7.87 -7.92
C ALA A 278 2.91 -7.26 -9.33
N TYR A 279 4.11 -7.39 -9.90
CA TYR A 279 4.43 -6.97 -11.26
C TYR A 279 3.54 -7.66 -12.31
N PHE A 280 3.33 -8.97 -12.21
CA PHE A 280 2.49 -9.70 -13.15
C PHE A 280 1.00 -9.42 -13.01
N ILE A 281 0.52 -9.12 -11.80
CA ILE A 281 -0.85 -8.59 -11.63
C ILE A 281 -0.99 -7.27 -12.40
N ALA A 282 -0.02 -6.35 -12.22
CA ALA A 282 -0.03 -5.07 -12.92
C ALA A 282 0.06 -5.26 -14.45
N LEU A 283 0.94 -6.12 -14.95
CA LEU A 283 1.02 -6.44 -16.38
C LEU A 283 -0.25 -7.08 -16.94
N GLY A 284 -0.87 -8.01 -16.22
CA GLY A 284 -2.12 -8.65 -16.65
C GLY A 284 -3.24 -7.63 -16.79
N LEU A 285 -3.38 -6.72 -15.83
CA LEU A 285 -4.33 -5.61 -15.91
C LEU A 285 -4.00 -4.66 -17.07
N ALA A 286 -2.73 -4.31 -17.25
CA ALA A 286 -2.28 -3.47 -18.35
C ALA A 286 -2.59 -4.13 -19.71
N LEU A 287 -2.38 -5.45 -19.86
CA LEU A 287 -2.65 -6.18 -21.09
C LEU A 287 -4.12 -6.03 -21.52
N VAL A 288 -5.05 -6.18 -20.57
CA VAL A 288 -6.48 -5.97 -20.84
C VAL A 288 -6.77 -4.50 -21.12
N GLY A 289 -6.20 -3.58 -20.33
CA GLY A 289 -6.35 -2.14 -20.52
C GLY A 289 -5.92 -1.69 -21.91
N TRP A 290 -4.76 -2.14 -22.40
CA TRP A 290 -4.27 -1.80 -23.73
C TRP A 290 -5.05 -2.47 -24.86
N ARG A 291 -5.75 -3.58 -24.59
CA ARG A 291 -6.58 -4.30 -25.57
C ARG A 291 -7.97 -3.67 -25.75
N TYR A 292 -8.55 -3.17 -24.66
CA TYR A 292 -9.97 -2.74 -24.62
C TYR A 292 -10.20 -1.30 -24.13
N GLY A 293 -9.16 -0.65 -23.61
CA GLY A 293 -9.22 0.71 -23.09
C GLY A 293 -9.24 1.78 -24.16
N GLU A 294 -9.51 3.00 -23.72
CA GLU A 294 -9.64 4.17 -24.59
C GLU A 294 -8.31 4.93 -24.64
N ILE A 295 -7.74 5.04 -25.83
CA ILE A 295 -6.52 5.80 -26.08
C ILE A 295 -6.89 7.03 -26.90
N SER A 296 -6.50 8.21 -26.40
CA SER A 296 -6.68 9.45 -27.13
C SER A 296 -5.91 9.42 -28.45
N LYS A 297 -6.59 9.71 -29.56
CA LYS A 297 -5.96 9.90 -30.89
C LYS A 297 -5.10 11.17 -30.92
N ILE A 298 -5.45 12.17 -30.11
CA ILE A 298 -4.70 13.42 -29.96
C ILE A 298 -3.66 13.21 -28.86
N ARG A 299 -2.39 13.42 -29.19
CA ARG A 299 -1.32 13.39 -28.19
C ARG A 299 -1.57 14.51 -27.19
N ALA A 300 -1.58 14.19 -25.90
CA ALA A 300 -1.56 15.21 -24.87
C ALA A 300 -0.39 16.19 -25.15
N GLN A 301 -0.66 17.49 -25.13
CA GLN A 301 0.34 18.54 -25.36
C GLN A 301 1.64 18.24 -24.58
N LYS A 302 2.80 18.47 -25.23
CA LYS A 302 4.17 18.23 -24.73
C LYS A 302 4.53 18.91 -23.38
N ASN A 303 3.63 19.67 -22.76
CA ASN A 303 3.93 20.58 -21.65
C ASN A 303 3.51 20.05 -20.26
N LEU A 304 3.30 18.74 -20.10
CA LEU A 304 2.77 18.15 -18.86
C LEU A 304 3.55 18.53 -17.59
N PHE A 305 4.88 18.58 -17.67
CA PHE A 305 5.75 18.93 -16.53
C PHE A 305 6.37 20.33 -16.66
N ASN A 306 6.24 20.95 -17.83
CA ASN A 306 6.80 22.28 -18.12
C ASN A 306 5.83 23.42 -17.81
N ASP A 307 4.55 23.12 -17.57
CA ASP A 307 3.57 24.11 -17.12
C ASP A 307 3.65 24.33 -15.59
N SER A 308 3.92 25.58 -15.19
CA SER A 308 3.98 26.01 -13.79
C SER A 308 2.67 25.75 -13.03
N LYS A 309 1.51 25.96 -13.67
CA LYS A 309 0.20 25.68 -13.05
C LYS A 309 0.06 24.19 -12.76
N ARG A 310 0.51 23.36 -13.70
CA ARG A 310 0.46 21.90 -13.55
C ARG A 310 1.38 21.40 -12.43
N ARG A 311 2.59 21.94 -12.30
CA ARG A 311 3.48 21.62 -11.16
C ARG A 311 2.85 21.99 -9.82
N LYS A 312 2.16 23.13 -9.74
CA LYS A 312 1.42 23.54 -8.54
C LYS A 312 0.29 22.57 -8.21
N ASP A 313 -0.49 22.14 -9.21
CA ASP A 313 -1.55 21.15 -9.01
C ASP A 313 -0.98 19.79 -8.54
N LEU A 314 0.16 19.36 -9.08
CA LEU A 314 0.86 18.13 -8.63
C LEU A 314 1.35 18.25 -7.18
N LEU A 315 1.97 19.38 -6.81
CA LEU A 315 2.38 19.63 -5.42
C LEU A 315 1.17 19.70 -4.47
N GLN A 316 0.04 20.23 -4.93
CA GLN A 316 -1.18 20.31 -4.12
C GLN A 316 -1.77 18.92 -3.79
N LEU A 317 -1.55 17.90 -4.63
CA LEU A 317 -1.95 16.52 -4.32
C LEU A 317 -1.28 16.00 -3.03
N ASN A 318 0.00 16.34 -2.87
CA ASN A 318 0.85 15.87 -1.78
C ASN A 318 0.58 16.58 -0.44
N LYS A 319 -0.15 17.71 -0.42
CA LYS A 319 -0.43 18.50 0.80
C LYS A 319 0.84 18.77 1.65
N PRO A 320 1.87 19.42 1.08
CA PRO A 320 3.22 19.49 1.66
C PRO A 320 3.28 20.06 3.07
N ILE A 321 2.42 21.03 3.41
CA ILE A 321 2.35 21.60 4.76
C ILE A 321 1.89 20.56 5.79
N ILE A 322 0.90 19.72 5.44
CA ILE A 322 0.41 18.68 6.34
C ILE A 322 1.45 17.57 6.47
N VAL A 323 2.09 17.20 5.36
CA VAL A 323 3.17 16.21 5.36
C VAL A 323 4.34 16.68 6.21
N ALA A 324 4.77 17.94 6.09
CA ALA A 324 5.85 18.49 6.91
C ALA A 324 5.55 18.38 8.43
N LEU A 325 4.30 18.63 8.85
CA LEU A 325 3.91 18.46 10.25
C LEU A 325 3.99 17.00 10.71
N LEU A 326 3.65 16.03 9.85
CA LEU A 326 3.82 14.61 10.16
C LEU A 326 5.30 14.23 10.28
N LEU A 327 6.13 14.73 9.38
CA LEU A 327 7.58 14.48 9.37
C LEU A 327 8.28 15.00 10.62
N VAL A 328 7.81 16.10 11.22
CA VAL A 328 8.32 16.56 12.53
C VAL A 328 8.14 15.48 13.60
N THR A 329 6.98 14.81 13.63
CA THR A 329 6.73 13.74 14.60
C THR A 329 7.53 12.47 14.30
N THR A 330 7.78 12.17 13.02
CA THR A 330 8.73 11.11 12.63
C THR A 330 10.11 11.40 13.16
N TYR A 331 10.62 12.62 12.92
CA TYR A 331 11.96 13.01 13.33
C TYR A 331 12.12 13.04 14.86
N ALA A 332 11.11 13.55 15.58
CA ALA A 332 11.09 13.45 17.04
C ALA A 332 11.12 11.98 17.50
N GLY A 333 10.36 11.09 16.85
CA GLY A 333 10.43 9.65 17.09
C GLY A 333 11.83 9.05 16.87
N MET A 334 12.56 9.51 15.85
CA MET A 334 13.95 9.09 15.61
C MET A 334 14.89 9.51 16.76
N ILE A 335 14.82 10.76 17.20
CA ILE A 335 15.69 11.27 18.29
C ILE A 335 15.38 10.55 19.60
N VAL A 336 14.10 10.45 19.96
CA VAL A 336 13.67 9.83 21.22
C VAL A 336 14.05 8.35 21.26
N ALA A 337 13.97 7.64 20.11
CA ALA A 337 14.35 6.23 20.03
C ALA A 337 15.86 6.00 20.14
N GLY A 338 16.66 6.85 19.47
CA GLY A 338 18.13 6.75 19.49
C GLY A 338 18.78 7.34 20.74
N LYS A 339 18.05 8.16 21.50
CA LYS A 339 18.58 9.01 22.58
C LYS A 339 19.74 9.91 22.14
N SER A 340 19.75 10.28 20.86
CA SER A 340 20.79 11.11 20.24
C SER A 340 20.27 11.67 18.92
N MET A 341 20.99 12.62 18.35
CA MET A 341 20.73 13.07 16.98
C MET A 341 21.01 11.91 16.00
N PRO A 342 20.05 11.50 15.16
CA PRO A 342 20.28 10.46 14.17
C PRO A 342 21.24 10.94 13.07
N GLY A 343 21.94 10.00 12.44
CA GLY A 343 22.82 10.29 11.31
C GLY A 343 22.09 11.03 10.18
N LEU A 344 22.80 11.93 9.49
CA LEU A 344 22.22 12.78 8.44
C LEU A 344 21.63 11.95 7.29
N GLU A 345 22.34 10.92 6.84
CA GLU A 345 21.91 10.03 5.76
C GLU A 345 20.59 9.31 6.11
N LEU A 346 20.53 8.65 7.28
CA LEU A 346 19.33 7.97 7.76
C LEU A 346 18.15 8.94 7.88
N THR A 347 18.40 10.16 8.37
CA THR A 347 17.39 11.22 8.49
C THR A 347 16.85 11.61 7.11
N ILE A 348 17.71 11.91 6.15
CA ILE A 348 17.29 12.33 4.81
C ILE A 348 16.43 11.26 4.15
N TRP A 349 16.89 10.00 4.16
CA TRP A 349 16.14 8.91 3.53
C TRP A 349 14.81 8.62 4.23
N THR A 350 14.79 8.61 5.56
CA THR A 350 13.56 8.41 6.35
C THR A 350 12.54 9.50 6.07
N MET A 351 12.98 10.76 5.96
CA MET A 351 12.11 11.91 5.74
C MET A 351 11.60 11.99 4.30
N ILE A 352 12.44 11.71 3.30
CA ILE A 352 12.02 11.65 1.89
C ILE A 352 11.01 10.52 1.68
N ALA A 353 11.32 9.32 2.19
CA ALA A 353 10.41 8.18 2.08
C ALA A 353 9.08 8.45 2.80
N GLY A 354 9.13 9.04 4.00
CA GLY A 354 7.93 9.41 4.76
C GLY A 354 7.09 10.48 4.04
N ALA A 355 7.74 11.44 3.38
CA ALA A 355 7.08 12.47 2.61
C ALA A 355 6.31 11.88 1.43
N LEU A 356 6.93 10.94 0.70
CA LEU A 356 6.32 10.25 -0.43
C LEU A 356 5.17 9.32 0.03
N ALA A 357 5.32 8.61 1.14
CA ALA A 357 4.24 7.77 1.69
C ALA A 357 3.02 8.61 2.08
N ALA A 358 3.21 9.68 2.86
CA ALA A 358 2.13 10.54 3.33
C ALA A 358 1.52 11.39 2.20
N GLY A 359 2.36 11.86 1.29
CA GLY A 359 1.99 12.61 0.10
C GLY A 359 1.17 11.78 -0.89
N GLY A 360 1.65 10.58 -1.21
CA GLY A 360 0.93 9.65 -2.08
C GLY A 360 -0.39 9.19 -1.48
N SER A 361 -0.40 8.92 -0.17
CA SER A 361 -1.63 8.62 0.58
C SER A 361 -2.63 9.79 0.52
N SER A 362 -2.13 11.03 0.57
CA SER A 362 -2.95 12.23 0.40
C SER A 362 -3.52 12.37 -1.02
N ALA A 363 -2.75 12.03 -2.05
CA ALA A 363 -3.21 12.02 -3.44
C ALA A 363 -4.30 10.96 -3.66
N VAL A 364 -4.13 9.75 -3.13
CA VAL A 364 -5.15 8.69 -3.18
C VAL A 364 -6.42 9.11 -2.42
N ASN A 365 -6.28 9.73 -1.25
CA ASN A 365 -7.42 10.28 -0.52
C ASN A 365 -8.18 11.34 -1.34
N GLN A 366 -7.48 12.25 -2.03
CA GLN A 366 -8.14 13.24 -2.91
C GLN A 366 -8.84 12.58 -4.10
N PHE A 367 -8.28 11.49 -4.64
CA PHE A 367 -8.97 10.70 -5.66
C PHE A 367 -10.28 10.11 -5.14
N ILE A 368 -10.26 9.52 -3.94
CA ILE A 368 -11.46 8.96 -3.29
C ILE A 368 -12.50 10.07 -3.05
N ASP A 369 -12.09 11.19 -2.47
CA ASP A 369 -12.97 12.27 -2.03
C ASP A 369 -13.41 13.22 -3.16
N ARG A 370 -12.93 13.05 -4.40
CA ARG A 370 -13.13 14.01 -5.52
C ARG A 370 -14.57 14.45 -5.76
N ARG A 371 -15.56 13.60 -5.45
CA ARG A 371 -17.00 13.93 -5.61
C ARG A 371 -17.54 14.69 -4.40
N ILE A 372 -17.22 14.25 -3.18
CA ILE A 372 -17.69 14.92 -1.96
C ILE A 372 -17.01 16.27 -1.78
N ASP A 373 -15.75 16.41 -2.22
CA ASP A 373 -14.98 17.65 -2.14
C ASP A 373 -15.65 18.81 -2.92
N LEU A 374 -16.52 18.53 -3.91
CA LEU A 374 -17.32 19.54 -4.64
C LEU A 374 -18.33 20.26 -3.74
N SER A 375 -18.83 19.59 -2.69
CA SER A 375 -19.86 20.13 -1.79
C SER A 375 -19.30 21.01 -0.65
N MET A 376 -17.98 21.10 -0.57
CA MET A 376 -17.24 21.76 0.51
C MET A 376 -16.44 22.96 -0.03
N GLN A 377 -16.71 24.15 0.52
CA GLN A 377 -16.12 25.42 0.04
C GLN A 377 -14.59 25.38 -0.03
N ARG A 378 -13.96 24.79 0.98
CA ARG A 378 -12.49 24.71 1.08
C ARG A 378 -11.86 23.81 0.01
N THR A 379 -12.55 22.77 -0.42
CA THR A 379 -11.95 21.69 -1.22
C THR A 379 -12.44 21.66 -2.67
N ALA A 380 -13.52 22.38 -2.99
CA ALA A 380 -14.07 22.47 -4.34
C ALA A 380 -13.08 23.00 -5.39
N GLN A 381 -12.05 23.75 -4.97
CA GLN A 381 -11.02 24.31 -5.86
C GLN A 381 -9.76 23.43 -6.00
N ARG A 382 -9.74 22.24 -5.38
CA ARG A 382 -8.65 21.28 -5.54
C ARG A 382 -8.57 20.76 -6.99
N PRO A 383 -7.40 20.26 -7.44
CA PRO A 383 -7.18 19.90 -8.85
C PRO A 383 -8.20 18.91 -9.42
N LEU A 384 -8.61 17.91 -8.63
CA LEU A 384 -9.57 16.88 -9.06
C LEU A 384 -11.02 17.37 -9.09
N PRO A 385 -11.59 17.95 -8.00
CA PRO A 385 -12.95 18.53 -8.04
C PRO A 385 -13.12 19.59 -9.12
N SER A 386 -12.13 20.45 -9.34
CA SER A 386 -12.22 21.53 -10.33
C SER A 386 -11.95 21.09 -11.76
N GLY A 387 -11.68 19.80 -12.01
CA GLY A 387 -11.40 19.26 -13.36
C GLY A 387 -10.05 19.69 -13.98
N ARG A 388 -9.12 20.26 -13.21
CA ARG A 388 -7.78 20.65 -13.71
C ARG A 388 -6.84 19.45 -13.88
N MET A 389 -7.19 18.30 -13.31
CA MET A 389 -6.42 17.07 -13.39
C MET A 389 -7.33 15.86 -13.56
N GLN A 390 -6.88 14.88 -14.36
CA GLN A 390 -7.65 13.67 -14.55
C GLN A 390 -7.55 12.76 -13.31
N PRO A 391 -8.65 12.10 -12.90
CA PRO A 391 -8.63 11.20 -11.76
C PRO A 391 -7.61 10.05 -11.89
N ALA A 392 -7.43 9.52 -13.10
CA ALA A 392 -6.47 8.46 -13.34
C ALA A 392 -5.02 8.93 -13.11
N GLU A 393 -4.68 10.16 -13.50
CA GLU A 393 -3.37 10.75 -13.25
C GLU A 393 -3.09 10.87 -11.74
N ALA A 394 -4.01 11.46 -10.98
CA ALA A 394 -3.82 11.65 -9.54
C ALA A 394 -3.70 10.33 -8.77
N LEU A 395 -4.53 9.34 -9.10
CA LEU A 395 -4.43 8.02 -8.49
C LEU A 395 -3.10 7.33 -8.85
N THR A 396 -2.69 7.42 -10.12
CA THR A 396 -1.43 6.82 -10.59
C THR A 396 -0.23 7.44 -9.87
N LEU A 397 -0.18 8.77 -9.75
CA LEU A 397 0.88 9.46 -9.02
C LEU A 397 0.91 9.08 -7.55
N GLY A 398 -0.25 9.07 -6.88
CA GLY A 398 -0.31 8.72 -5.46
C GLY A 398 0.17 7.30 -5.17
N ILE A 399 -0.27 6.32 -5.96
CA ILE A 399 0.22 4.94 -5.85
C ILE A 399 1.70 4.83 -6.20
N SER A 400 2.18 5.60 -7.19
CA SER A 400 3.59 5.65 -7.56
C SER A 400 4.47 6.13 -6.41
N GLU A 401 4.10 7.23 -5.77
CA GLU A 401 4.83 7.80 -4.62
C GLU A 401 4.88 6.81 -3.44
N ILE A 402 3.79 6.08 -3.18
CA ILE A 402 3.73 5.04 -2.14
C ILE A 402 4.69 3.88 -2.45
N ILE A 403 4.70 3.39 -3.68
CA ILE A 403 5.60 2.28 -4.07
C ILE A 403 7.06 2.73 -4.03
N ILE A 404 7.37 3.94 -4.51
CA ILE A 404 8.73 4.51 -4.46
C ILE A 404 9.17 4.66 -3.00
N SER A 405 8.28 5.16 -2.13
CA SER A 405 8.55 5.27 -0.69
C SER A 405 8.93 3.92 -0.07
N PHE A 406 8.19 2.85 -0.39
CA PHE A 406 8.50 1.50 0.08
C PHE A 406 9.93 1.08 -0.29
N PHE A 407 10.32 1.26 -1.56
CA PHE A 407 11.69 0.91 -1.98
C PHE A 407 12.75 1.75 -1.30
N ILE A 408 12.53 3.07 -1.12
CA ILE A 408 13.50 3.92 -0.41
C ILE A 408 13.68 3.41 1.03
N TYR A 409 12.59 3.09 1.75
CA TYR A 409 12.71 2.52 3.09
C TYR A 409 13.45 1.19 3.10
N VAL A 410 13.14 0.27 2.19
CA VAL A 410 13.78 -1.05 2.13
C VAL A 410 15.29 -0.96 1.90
N PHE A 411 15.75 -0.07 1.02
CA PHE A 411 17.17 0.01 0.64
C PHE A 411 18.00 0.92 1.55
N PHE A 412 17.44 2.04 2.00
CA PHE A 412 18.20 3.09 2.67
C PHE A 412 17.85 3.25 4.16
N VAL A 413 16.87 2.50 4.68
CA VAL A 413 16.45 2.55 6.08
C VAL A 413 16.39 1.14 6.66
N ASN A 414 15.23 0.48 6.61
CA ASN A 414 15.04 -0.93 6.93
C ASN A 414 13.62 -1.39 6.53
N LEU A 415 13.41 -2.71 6.49
CA LEU A 415 12.14 -3.32 6.11
C LEU A 415 11.02 -3.03 7.10
N LEU A 416 11.30 -2.94 8.41
CA LEU A 416 10.29 -2.66 9.43
C LEU A 416 9.67 -1.26 9.22
N ALA A 417 10.48 -0.24 9.00
CA ALA A 417 10.02 1.11 8.67
C ALA A 417 9.19 1.12 7.37
N ALA A 418 9.61 0.36 6.35
CA ALA A 418 8.86 0.22 5.09
C ALA A 418 7.47 -0.39 5.33
N VAL A 419 7.39 -1.47 6.11
CA VAL A 419 6.13 -2.15 6.43
C VAL A 419 5.22 -1.23 7.25
N LEU A 420 5.75 -0.54 8.27
CA LEU A 420 4.97 0.40 9.07
C LEU A 420 4.42 1.55 8.22
N ALA A 421 5.21 2.11 7.31
CA ALA A 421 4.74 3.13 6.37
C ALA A 421 3.60 2.61 5.47
N MET A 422 3.69 1.37 4.98
CA MET A 422 2.62 0.72 4.20
C MET A 422 1.37 0.45 5.03
N VAL A 423 1.52 0.04 6.30
CA VAL A 423 0.40 -0.08 7.25
C VAL A 423 -0.27 1.28 7.45
N GLY A 424 0.50 2.36 7.58
CA GLY A 424 -0.04 3.73 7.69
C GLY A 424 -0.82 4.17 6.46
N MET A 425 -0.28 3.90 5.27
CA MET A 425 -0.98 4.12 4.01
C MET A 425 -2.29 3.33 3.95
N PHE A 426 -2.26 2.03 4.25
CA PHE A 426 -3.43 1.17 4.23
C PHE A 426 -4.49 1.64 5.22
N TYR A 427 -4.07 2.00 6.44
CA TYR A 427 -4.95 2.57 7.46
C TYR A 427 -5.62 3.84 6.93
N TYR A 428 -4.86 4.78 6.39
CA TYR A 428 -5.42 6.06 5.93
C TYR A 428 -6.35 5.92 4.72
N VAL A 429 -5.97 5.10 3.75
CA VAL A 429 -6.69 4.95 2.48
C VAL A 429 -7.89 4.02 2.64
N VAL A 430 -7.68 2.82 3.17
CA VAL A 430 -8.72 1.79 3.23
C VAL A 430 -9.58 1.96 4.46
N ILE A 431 -8.97 1.93 5.65
CA ILE A 431 -9.71 1.95 6.92
C ILE A 431 -10.40 3.30 7.12
N TYR A 432 -9.68 4.41 6.97
CA TYR A 432 -10.24 5.74 7.14
C TYR A 432 -11.01 6.23 5.89
N SER A 433 -10.34 6.42 4.75
CA SER A 433 -10.92 7.17 3.62
C SER A 433 -12.08 6.44 2.94
N LEU A 434 -11.96 5.12 2.70
CA LEU A 434 -13.02 4.34 2.03
C LEU A 434 -14.14 3.90 2.98
N TRP A 435 -13.80 3.55 4.22
CA TRP A 435 -14.75 2.92 5.14
C TRP A 435 -15.23 3.85 6.26
N LEU A 436 -14.39 4.10 7.26
CA LEU A 436 -14.82 4.74 8.51
C LEU A 436 -15.38 6.14 8.28
N LYS A 437 -14.78 6.93 7.37
CA LYS A 437 -15.22 8.31 7.06
C LYS A 437 -16.72 8.40 6.80
N HIS A 438 -17.31 7.39 6.17
CA HIS A 438 -18.73 7.36 5.79
C HIS A 438 -19.60 6.50 6.72
N ALA A 439 -19.00 5.71 7.62
CA ALA A 439 -19.71 4.68 8.37
C ALA A 439 -20.09 5.09 9.80
N THR A 440 -19.32 5.96 10.46
CA THR A 440 -19.48 6.20 11.90
C THR A 440 -19.01 7.60 12.34
N VAL A 441 -19.55 8.08 13.46
CA VAL A 441 -19.09 9.29 14.17
C VAL A 441 -17.70 9.13 14.80
N GLN A 442 -17.23 7.88 14.95
CA GLN A 442 -15.88 7.54 15.43
C GLN A 442 -14.83 7.56 14.31
N ASN A 443 -15.19 8.07 13.14
CA ASN A 443 -14.35 8.08 11.95
C ASN A 443 -12.97 8.69 12.16
N ILE A 444 -12.89 9.81 12.87
CA ILE A 444 -11.66 10.53 13.18
C ILE A 444 -10.91 9.90 14.35
N VAL A 445 -11.61 9.32 15.34
CA VAL A 445 -10.97 8.69 16.50
C VAL A 445 -10.19 7.47 16.04
N ILE A 446 -10.89 6.52 15.41
CA ILE A 446 -10.26 5.31 14.89
C ILE A 446 -9.35 5.70 13.71
N GLY A 447 -9.81 6.54 12.79
CA GLY A 447 -9.02 7.02 11.66
C GLY A 447 -7.72 7.75 12.03
N GLY A 448 -7.64 8.32 13.23
CA GLY A 448 -6.45 8.96 13.80
C GLY A 448 -5.25 8.02 13.93
N GLY A 449 -5.49 6.70 13.96
CA GLY A 449 -4.43 5.68 13.97
C GLY A 449 -3.45 5.82 12.80
N ALA A 450 -3.94 6.23 11.63
CA ALA A 450 -3.06 6.47 10.48
C ALA A 450 -2.06 7.61 10.71
N GLY A 451 -2.51 8.69 11.35
CA GLY A 451 -1.67 9.84 11.68
C GLY A 451 -0.69 9.57 12.82
N ALA A 452 -0.92 8.52 13.61
CA ALA A 452 -0.10 8.12 14.75
C ALA A 452 1.05 7.16 14.40
N ILE A 453 1.09 6.64 13.17
CA ILE A 453 2.15 5.74 12.68
C ILE A 453 3.50 6.43 12.40
N PRO A 454 3.61 7.69 11.93
CA PRO A 454 4.89 8.31 11.60
C PRO A 454 5.94 8.29 12.72
N PRO A 455 5.63 8.54 14.01
CA PRO A 455 6.59 8.33 15.10
C PRO A 455 7.09 6.90 15.23
N LEU A 456 6.23 5.89 14.99
CA LEU A 456 6.65 4.48 14.98
C LEU A 456 7.62 4.19 13.85
N VAL A 457 7.39 4.79 12.67
CA VAL A 457 8.30 4.70 11.53
C VAL A 457 9.65 5.34 11.89
N GLY A 458 9.65 6.51 12.53
CA GLY A 458 10.87 7.15 13.02
C GLY A 458 11.62 6.31 14.06
N TRP A 459 10.89 5.74 15.01
CA TRP A 459 11.45 4.83 16.01
C TRP A 459 12.11 3.60 15.39
N ALA A 460 11.38 2.92 14.49
CA ALA A 460 11.85 1.73 13.79
C ALA A 460 13.01 2.04 12.83
N ALA A 461 13.05 3.24 12.24
CA ALA A 461 14.16 3.67 11.38
C ALA A 461 15.50 3.65 12.11
N VAL A 462 15.50 4.06 13.39
CA VAL A 462 16.71 4.13 14.22
C VAL A 462 17.01 2.80 14.93
N THR A 463 15.99 2.14 15.47
CA THR A 463 16.19 0.98 16.37
C THR A 463 16.01 -0.38 15.69
N GLY A 464 15.44 -0.42 14.48
CA GLY A 464 15.10 -1.67 13.80
C GLY A 464 14.02 -2.52 14.50
N SER A 465 13.38 -2.00 15.56
CA SER A 465 12.41 -2.73 16.37
C SER A 465 11.27 -1.82 16.86
N LEU A 466 10.25 -2.41 17.46
CA LEU A 466 9.21 -1.69 18.21
C LEU A 466 9.16 -2.22 19.64
N ASN A 467 8.98 -1.31 20.59
CA ASN A 467 8.81 -1.63 22.00
C ASN A 467 7.68 -0.78 22.60
N VAL A 468 7.42 -0.98 23.90
CA VAL A 468 6.35 -0.26 24.61
C VAL A 468 6.51 1.27 24.51
N PRO A 469 7.69 1.88 24.72
CA PRO A 469 7.91 3.31 24.50
C PRO A 469 7.45 3.82 23.12
N ALA A 470 7.75 3.11 22.03
CA ALA A 470 7.28 3.51 20.71
C ALA A 470 5.75 3.64 20.65
N LEU A 471 5.03 2.71 21.30
CA LEU A 471 3.56 2.71 21.33
C LEU A 471 2.97 3.90 22.09
N PHE A 472 3.68 4.49 23.04
CA PHE A 472 3.24 5.73 23.70
C PHE A 472 3.31 6.94 22.75
N LEU A 473 4.30 7.00 21.85
CA LEU A 473 4.34 8.05 20.82
C LEU A 473 3.16 7.93 19.84
N PHE A 474 2.79 6.69 19.49
CA PHE A 474 1.57 6.43 18.74
C PHE A 474 0.33 6.87 19.54
N ALA A 475 0.21 6.45 20.79
CA ALA A 475 -0.93 6.79 21.65
C ALA A 475 -1.08 8.30 21.84
N LEU A 476 0.03 9.04 21.92
CA LEU A 476 0.05 10.48 22.07
C LEU A 476 -0.61 11.18 20.88
N ILE A 477 -0.25 10.81 19.64
CA ILE A 477 -0.92 11.36 18.45
C ILE A 477 -2.36 10.86 18.34
N PHE A 478 -2.59 9.59 18.66
CA PHE A 478 -3.91 8.97 18.59
C PHE A 478 -4.92 9.69 19.50
N LEU A 479 -4.59 9.90 20.78
CA LEU A 479 -5.43 10.61 21.76
C LEU A 479 -5.50 12.12 21.51
N TRP A 480 -4.48 12.71 20.89
CA TRP A 480 -4.50 14.11 20.47
C TRP A 480 -5.47 14.38 19.30
N THR A 481 -5.69 13.38 18.45
CA THR A 481 -6.49 13.55 17.21
C THR A 481 -7.94 13.98 17.49
N PRO A 482 -8.70 13.33 18.39
CA PRO A 482 -10.10 13.70 18.68
C PRO A 482 -10.29 15.15 19.16
N PRO A 483 -9.61 15.65 20.21
CA PRO A 483 -9.82 17.02 20.69
C PRO A 483 -9.43 18.06 19.63
N HIS A 484 -8.40 17.79 18.82
CA HIS A 484 -7.98 18.65 17.72
C HIS A 484 -9.02 18.70 16.58
N PHE A 485 -9.38 17.55 16.03
CA PHE A 485 -10.25 17.49 14.85
C PHE A 485 -11.70 17.82 15.17
N TRP A 486 -12.23 17.42 16.33
CA TRP A 486 -13.60 17.77 16.68
C TRP A 486 -13.77 19.26 16.95
N ALA A 487 -12.74 19.93 17.47
CA ALA A 487 -12.73 21.39 17.57
C ALA A 487 -12.86 22.05 16.18
N LEU A 488 -12.15 21.54 15.16
CA LEU A 488 -12.33 21.97 13.77
C LEU A 488 -13.71 21.59 13.21
N ALA A 489 -14.22 20.40 13.57
CA ALA A 489 -15.50 19.90 13.08
C ALA A 489 -16.69 20.73 13.57
N ILE A 490 -16.61 21.33 14.77
CA ILE A 490 -17.59 22.32 15.23
C ILE A 490 -17.60 23.53 14.28
N VAL A 491 -16.43 24.08 13.98
CA VAL A 491 -16.28 25.25 13.08
C VAL A 491 -16.75 24.94 11.65
N ARG A 492 -16.57 23.69 11.19
CA ARG A 492 -16.88 23.25 9.82
C ARG A 492 -18.10 22.35 9.74
N LYS A 493 -18.98 22.39 10.75
CA LYS A 493 -20.16 21.52 10.86
C LYS A 493 -21.03 21.54 9.59
N ASN A 494 -21.29 22.73 9.06
CA ASN A 494 -22.14 22.90 7.87
C ASN A 494 -21.50 22.31 6.60
N ASP A 495 -20.17 22.37 6.46
CA ASP A 495 -19.48 21.76 5.32
C ASP A 495 -19.59 20.22 5.38
N TYR A 496 -19.41 19.64 6.56
CA TYR A 496 -19.56 18.19 6.76
C TYR A 496 -21.00 17.73 6.57
N ALA A 497 -21.98 18.51 7.02
CA ALA A 497 -23.39 18.25 6.80
C ALA A 497 -23.74 18.23 5.30
N ARG A 498 -23.28 19.24 4.53
CA ARG A 498 -23.49 19.27 3.07
C ARG A 498 -22.82 18.10 2.35
N ALA A 499 -21.64 17.68 2.81
CA ALA A 499 -20.93 16.52 2.28
C ALA A 499 -21.49 15.17 2.75
N SER A 500 -22.54 15.15 3.58
CA SER A 500 -23.10 13.93 4.19
C SER A 500 -22.05 13.09 4.92
N VAL A 501 -21.05 13.74 5.52
CA VAL A 501 -20.03 13.06 6.34
C VAL A 501 -20.55 13.02 7.78
N PRO A 502 -20.71 11.84 8.42
CA PRO A 502 -21.27 11.67 9.75
C PRO A 502 -20.31 12.14 10.85
N MET A 503 -19.90 13.41 10.83
CA MET A 503 -19.06 13.99 11.88
C MET A 503 -19.84 14.12 13.19
N LEU A 504 -19.16 13.93 14.31
CA LEU A 504 -19.77 13.97 15.64
C LEU A 504 -20.68 15.19 15.90
N PRO A 505 -20.29 16.46 15.59
CA PRO A 505 -21.16 17.61 15.82
C PRO A 505 -22.37 17.68 14.87
N VAL A 506 -22.33 16.98 13.73
CA VAL A 506 -23.45 16.88 12.78
C VAL A 506 -24.50 15.90 13.31
N ILE A 507 -24.07 14.75 13.84
CA ILE A 507 -24.97 13.65 14.24
C ILE A 507 -25.42 13.76 15.70
N LYS A 508 -24.51 14.09 16.62
CA LYS A 508 -24.76 14.13 18.08
C LYS A 508 -24.87 15.55 18.64
N GLY A 509 -24.67 16.57 17.80
CA GLY A 509 -24.72 17.97 18.20
C GLY A 509 -23.44 18.48 18.86
N GLU A 510 -23.36 19.81 18.98
CA GLU A 510 -22.15 20.47 19.48
C GLU A 510 -21.93 20.24 20.97
N LYS A 511 -22.99 20.25 21.79
CA LYS A 511 -22.90 20.04 23.23
C LYS A 511 -22.19 18.72 23.56
N TYR A 512 -22.62 17.63 22.93
CA TYR A 512 -21.98 16.32 23.10
C TYR A 512 -20.53 16.32 22.60
N THR A 513 -20.28 16.94 21.45
CA THR A 513 -18.92 17.05 20.88
C THR A 513 -17.98 17.80 21.81
N ARG A 514 -18.43 18.88 22.46
CA ARG A 514 -17.64 19.68 23.41
C ARG A 514 -17.27 18.88 24.66
N ILE A 515 -18.21 18.06 25.17
CA ILE A 515 -17.93 17.13 26.27
C ILE A 515 -16.84 16.14 25.87
N GLN A 516 -16.95 15.55 24.68
CA GLN A 516 -15.95 14.58 24.18
C GLN A 516 -14.57 15.23 23.98
N ILE A 517 -14.50 16.46 23.47
CA ILE A 517 -13.23 17.22 23.39
C ILE A 517 -12.58 17.30 24.78
N PHE A 518 -13.35 17.64 25.81
CA PHE A 518 -12.83 17.76 27.18
C PHE A 518 -12.36 16.42 27.74
N LEU A 519 -13.16 15.35 27.62
CA LEU A 519 -12.82 14.02 28.10
C LEU A 519 -11.56 13.44 27.44
N TYR A 520 -11.43 13.55 26.11
CA TYR A 520 -10.22 13.11 25.42
C TYR A 520 -9.00 13.99 25.74
N THR A 521 -9.19 15.28 26.03
CA THR A 521 -8.08 16.14 26.48
C THR A 521 -7.56 15.70 27.86
N ILE A 522 -8.44 15.27 28.77
CA ILE A 522 -8.01 14.68 30.06
C ILE A 522 -7.18 13.43 29.83
N GLN A 523 -7.65 12.51 28.98
CA GLN A 523 -6.91 11.28 28.67
C GLN A 523 -5.54 11.57 28.03
N LEU A 524 -5.48 12.54 27.12
CA LEU A 524 -4.22 12.98 26.51
C LEU A 524 -3.24 13.49 27.58
N VAL A 525 -3.69 14.35 28.50
CA VAL A 525 -2.81 14.89 29.55
C VAL A 525 -2.35 13.81 30.52
N ILE A 526 -3.23 12.89 30.92
CA ILE A 526 -2.85 11.73 31.75
C ILE A 526 -1.78 10.91 31.05
N LEU A 527 -1.96 10.61 29.75
CA LEU A 527 -0.98 9.86 28.97
C LEU A 527 0.38 10.56 29.00
N THR A 528 0.43 11.87 28.73
CA THR A 528 1.69 12.62 28.68
C THR A 528 2.39 12.72 30.03
N LEU A 529 1.64 12.74 31.13
CA LEU A 529 2.23 12.78 32.48
C LEU A 529 2.79 11.41 32.91
N VAL A 530 2.24 10.32 32.38
CA VAL A 530 2.65 8.95 32.70
C VAL A 530 3.84 8.47 31.86
N MET A 531 4.10 9.07 30.70
CA MET A 531 5.21 8.71 29.79
C MET A 531 6.59 8.53 30.46
N PRO A 532 7.01 9.37 31.44
CA PRO A 532 8.29 9.19 32.13
C PRO A 532 8.42 7.86 32.87
N LEU A 533 7.31 7.31 33.38
CA LEU A 533 7.30 6.00 34.04
C LEU A 533 7.63 4.84 33.09
N PHE A 534 7.50 5.07 31.77
CA PHE A 534 7.82 4.11 30.71
C PHE A 534 9.14 4.44 30.02
N GLY A 535 9.98 5.30 30.61
CA GLY A 535 11.29 5.67 30.06
C GLY A 535 11.22 6.64 28.87
N LEU A 536 10.12 7.41 28.74
CA LEU A 536 9.97 8.47 27.76
C LEU A 536 9.96 9.84 28.44
N GLY A 537 11.08 10.54 28.30
CA GLY A 537 11.32 11.81 28.98
C GLY A 537 11.67 11.65 30.46
N GLY A 538 12.30 12.67 31.01
CA GLY A 538 12.72 12.81 32.38
C GLY A 538 12.00 13.95 33.09
N SER A 539 12.71 14.60 34.01
CA SER A 539 12.16 15.63 34.90
C SER A 539 11.79 16.91 34.15
N LEU A 540 12.61 17.35 33.17
CA LEU A 540 12.34 18.53 32.36
C LEU A 540 11.09 18.31 31.51
N TYR A 541 10.98 17.16 30.84
CA TYR A 541 9.78 16.79 30.11
C TYR A 541 8.54 16.77 31.02
N PHE A 542 8.63 16.17 32.20
CA PHE A 542 7.50 16.09 33.13
C PHE A 542 6.97 17.47 33.55
N VAL A 543 7.87 18.41 33.88
CA VAL A 543 7.49 19.79 34.24
C VAL A 543 6.83 20.50 33.05
N LEU A 544 7.40 20.37 31.85
CA LEU A 544 6.82 20.96 30.63
C LEU A 544 5.47 20.32 30.30
N ALA A 545 5.31 19.00 30.48
CA ALA A 545 4.06 18.28 30.28
C ALA A 545 2.97 18.75 31.25
N LEU A 546 3.29 19.03 32.52
CA LEU A 546 2.35 19.62 33.48
C LEU A 546 1.86 21.00 33.03
N ILE A 547 2.77 21.88 32.62
CA ILE A 547 2.45 23.25 32.19
C ILE A 547 1.59 23.22 30.91
N LEU A 548 2.05 22.49 29.89
CA LEU A 548 1.34 22.35 28.63
C LEU A 548 -0.02 21.64 28.83
N GLY A 549 -0.06 20.65 29.71
CA GLY A 549 -1.27 19.90 30.08
C GLY A 549 -2.32 20.81 30.72
N GLY A 550 -1.92 21.64 31.69
CA GLY A 550 -2.80 22.65 32.29
C GLY A 550 -3.33 23.65 31.26
N TRP A 551 -2.47 24.09 30.33
CA TRP A 551 -2.86 25.02 29.26
C TRP A 551 -3.91 24.43 28.31
N ILE A 552 -3.69 23.20 27.81
CA ILE A 552 -4.62 22.56 26.89
C ILE A 552 -5.93 22.17 27.58
N LEU A 553 -5.89 21.74 28.85
CA LEU A 553 -7.08 21.47 29.66
C LEU A 553 -7.92 22.72 29.88
N HIS A 554 -7.29 23.86 30.18
CA HIS A 554 -8.00 25.13 30.28
C HIS A 554 -8.69 25.49 28.96
N SER A 555 -8.00 25.34 27.83
CA SER A 555 -8.60 25.57 26.51
C SER A 555 -9.80 24.65 26.24
N ALA A 556 -9.70 23.36 26.56
CA ALA A 556 -10.78 22.40 26.41
C ALA A 556 -11.97 22.71 27.35
N TRP A 557 -11.70 23.13 28.59
CA TRP A 557 -12.72 23.59 29.54
C TRP A 557 -13.48 24.82 29.01
N MET A 558 -12.77 25.76 28.38
CA MET A 558 -13.39 26.91 27.75
C MET A 558 -14.29 26.52 26.58
N VAL A 559 -13.91 25.52 25.78
CA VAL A 559 -14.78 24.95 24.73
C VAL A 559 -16.03 24.28 25.33
N LEU A 560 -15.90 23.64 26.50
CA LEU A 560 -17.01 23.02 27.22
C LEU A 560 -17.99 24.06 27.78
N LYS A 561 -17.50 25.18 28.30
CA LYS A 561 -18.32 26.20 28.98
C LYS A 561 -18.87 27.29 28.07
N ARG A 562 -18.14 27.65 27.01
CA ARG A 562 -18.53 28.75 26.11
C ARG A 562 -18.86 28.24 24.72
N GLU A 563 -20.06 28.56 24.26
CA GLU A 563 -20.49 28.26 22.89
C GLU A 563 -19.85 29.18 21.84
N GLY A 564 -19.91 28.77 20.58
CA GLY A 564 -19.43 29.55 19.44
C GLY A 564 -18.13 29.07 18.80
N ASN A 565 -17.95 29.46 17.54
CA ASN A 565 -16.86 28.99 16.67
C ASN A 565 -15.49 29.55 17.04
N LYS A 566 -15.42 30.76 17.64
CA LYS A 566 -14.13 31.39 18.00
C LYS A 566 -13.36 30.55 19.03
N VAL A 567 -14.05 30.02 20.04
CA VAL A 567 -13.44 29.21 21.11
C VAL A 567 -13.00 27.85 20.56
N ALA A 568 -13.85 27.20 19.75
CA ALA A 568 -13.50 25.94 19.09
C ALA A 568 -12.30 26.10 18.13
N PHE A 569 -12.25 27.18 17.36
CA PHE A 569 -11.11 27.45 16.47
C PHE A 569 -9.81 27.74 17.23
N LYS A 570 -9.90 28.42 18.38
CA LYS A 570 -8.75 28.63 19.27
C LYS A 570 -8.23 27.30 19.81
N MET A 571 -9.12 26.40 20.26
CA MET A 571 -8.73 25.05 20.68
C MET A 571 -8.04 24.26 19.58
N TYR A 572 -8.55 24.30 18.35
CA TYR A 572 -7.89 23.67 17.19
C TYR A 572 -6.44 24.14 17.00
N ARG A 573 -6.18 25.46 17.14
CA ARG A 573 -4.83 26.01 17.04
C ARG A 573 -3.95 25.63 18.23
N TYR A 574 -4.48 25.77 19.45
CA TYR A 574 -3.75 25.47 20.68
C TYR A 574 -3.40 23.99 20.77
N SER A 575 -4.26 23.09 20.32
CA SER A 575 -3.93 21.67 20.29
C SER A 575 -2.81 21.37 19.29
N SER A 576 -2.74 22.03 18.13
CA SER A 576 -1.58 21.89 17.23
C SER A 576 -0.27 22.37 17.88
N MET A 577 -0.32 23.50 18.60
CA MET A 577 0.84 24.03 19.31
C MET A 577 1.26 23.12 20.47
N TYR A 578 0.30 22.59 21.23
CA TYR A 578 0.53 21.59 22.27
C TYR A 578 1.31 20.39 21.72
N LEU A 579 0.89 19.85 20.57
CA LEU A 579 1.57 18.70 19.96
C LEU A 579 3.01 19.02 19.58
N VAL A 580 3.27 20.19 18.99
CA VAL A 580 4.64 20.61 18.65
C VAL A 580 5.49 20.75 19.92
N PHE A 581 4.97 21.43 20.95
CA PHE A 581 5.73 21.69 22.16
C PHE A 581 5.96 20.45 23.03
N ILE A 582 5.01 19.50 23.07
CA ILE A 582 5.21 18.28 23.85
C ILE A 582 6.24 17.34 23.20
N PHE A 583 6.27 17.26 21.88
CA PHE A 583 7.34 16.54 21.17
C PHE A 583 8.69 17.25 21.29
N LEU A 584 8.70 18.59 21.23
CA LEU A 584 9.91 19.37 21.46
C LEU A 584 10.44 19.14 22.89
N ALA A 585 9.56 19.11 23.89
CA ALA A 585 9.94 18.81 25.27
C ALA A 585 10.60 17.43 25.39
N LEU A 586 10.05 16.40 24.73
CA LEU A 586 10.69 15.07 24.67
C LEU A 586 12.07 15.12 24.02
N VAL A 587 12.19 15.80 22.88
CA VAL A 587 13.46 15.92 22.14
C VAL A 587 14.52 16.64 22.96
N VAL A 588 14.16 17.77 23.58
CA VAL A 588 15.09 18.57 24.38
C VAL A 588 15.53 17.81 25.62
N ASP A 589 14.60 17.20 26.35
CA ASP A 589 14.90 16.43 27.56
C ASP A 589 15.78 15.21 27.27
N VAL A 590 15.60 14.53 26.13
CA VAL A 590 16.45 13.40 25.72
C VAL A 590 17.86 13.81 25.33
N LEU A 591 18.06 15.05 24.88
CA LEU A 591 19.36 15.56 24.42
C LEU A 591 20.18 16.25 25.51
N ILE A 592 19.59 16.50 26.68
CA ILE A 592 20.23 17.04 27.88
C ILE A 592 20.55 15.87 28.82
#